data_AF-C8X1Y1-F1
#
_entry.id   AF-C8X1Y1-F1
#
_cell.length_a   1.000
_cell.length_b   1.000
_cell.length_c   1.000
_cell.angle_alpha   90.00
_cell.angle_beta   90.00
_cell.angle_gamma   90.00
#
_symmetry.space_group_name_H-M   'P 1'
#
loop_
_entity.id
_entity.type
_entity.pdbx_description
1 polymer ?
#
loop_
_entity_poly.entity_id
_entity_poly.type
_entity_poly.pdbx_seq_one_letter_code
_entity_poly.pdbx_strand_id
1 'polypeptide(L)'
;MQPTPFDPEYDYPPLPFTEAICRLARELKRAGLPWHAHVGCFVWDPDRALPVESPFPHRIYFILNLGHFVKLLGDVDTLERSLVWLPTWYQIRTLAQERGVPVPQEHSNPETDLRDLYKAVLTHLQS
;
A
#
# COMPACT_ATOMS: atom_id res chain seq x y z
N MET A 1 17.34 19.65 1.71
CA MET A 1 18.24 18.49 1.63
C MET A 1 18.08 17.91 0.23
N GLN A 2 19.15 17.71 -0.53
CA GLN A 2 19.06 17.05 -1.85
C GLN A 2 18.92 15.53 -1.61
N PRO A 3 18.02 14.83 -2.30
CA PRO A 3 17.92 13.37 -2.18
C PRO A 3 19.24 12.71 -2.60
N THR A 4 19.69 11.71 -1.84
CA THR A 4 20.75 10.82 -2.33
C THR A 4 20.21 10.08 -3.55
N PRO A 5 20.88 10.15 -4.71
CA PRO A 5 20.42 9.42 -5.90
C PRO A 5 20.53 7.91 -5.67
N PHE A 6 19.62 7.16 -6.26
CA PHE A 6 19.65 5.69 -6.28
C PHE A 6 20.85 5.20 -7.10
N ASP A 7 21.66 4.33 -6.53
CA ASP A 7 22.79 3.68 -7.20
C ASP A 7 22.46 2.21 -7.49
N PRO A 8 22.17 1.82 -8.74
CA PRO A 8 21.80 0.44 -9.06
C PRO A 8 22.91 -0.59 -8.83
N GLU A 9 24.17 -0.18 -8.58
CA GLU A 9 25.28 -1.08 -8.27
C GLU A 9 25.23 -1.56 -6.81
N TYR A 10 24.75 -0.71 -5.89
CA TYR A 10 24.78 -0.96 -4.44
C TYR A 10 23.39 -0.96 -3.78
N ASP A 11 22.42 -0.26 -4.37
CA ASP A 11 21.08 -0.13 -3.84
C ASP A 11 20.15 -1.20 -4.43
N TYR A 12 19.37 -1.82 -3.54
CA TYR A 12 18.21 -2.62 -3.95
C TYR A 12 17.03 -1.69 -4.21
N PRO A 13 16.24 -1.94 -5.26
CA PRO A 13 15.08 -1.11 -5.57
C PRO A 13 14.16 -1.00 -4.36
N PRO A 14 13.57 0.17 -4.10
CA PRO A 14 12.64 0.36 -2.99
C PRO A 14 11.40 -0.52 -3.16
N LEU A 15 10.50 -0.49 -2.15
CA LEU A 15 9.23 -1.22 -2.21
C LEU A 15 8.54 -1.02 -3.58
N PRO A 16 8.02 -2.08 -4.21
CA PRO A 16 7.55 -2.05 -5.59
C PRO A 16 6.15 -1.42 -5.71
N PHE A 17 5.87 -0.33 -4.99
CA PHE A 17 4.59 0.39 -5.05
C PHE A 17 4.53 1.29 -6.28
N THR A 18 4.55 0.67 -7.46
CA THR A 18 4.30 1.35 -8.73
C THR A 18 2.86 1.85 -8.80
N GLU A 19 2.57 2.71 -9.78
CA GLU A 19 1.19 3.15 -10.04
C GLU A 19 0.23 1.99 -10.28
N ALA A 20 0.69 0.91 -10.92
CA ALA A 20 -0.11 -0.29 -11.15
C ALA A 20 -0.51 -0.96 -9.82
N ILE A 21 0.42 -1.08 -8.87
CA ILE A 21 0.13 -1.60 -7.52
C ILE A 21 -0.82 -0.67 -6.76
N CYS A 22 -0.63 0.65 -6.85
CA CYS A 22 -1.52 1.62 -6.21
C CYS A 22 -2.96 1.49 -6.72
N ARG A 23 -3.15 1.30 -8.03
CA ARG A 23 -4.47 1.10 -8.64
C ARG A 23 -5.12 -0.20 -8.16
N LEU A 24 -4.38 -1.31 -8.10
CA LEU A 24 -4.89 -2.57 -7.56
C LEU A 24 -5.25 -2.47 -6.07
N ALA A 25 -4.45 -1.77 -5.27
CA ALA A 25 -4.78 -1.53 -3.86
C ALA A 25 -6.10 -0.77 -3.70
N ARG A 26 -6.37 0.19 -4.58
CA ARG A 26 -7.66 0.90 -4.60
C ARG A 26 -8.82 -0.01 -4.98
N GLU A 27 -8.60 -0.97 -5.89
CA GLU A 27 -9.59 -2.00 -6.22
C GLU A 27 -9.85 -2.92 -5.04
N LEU A 28 -8.81 -3.36 -4.33
CA LEU A 28 -8.92 -4.13 -3.08
C LEU A 28 -9.75 -3.38 -2.03
N LYS A 29 -9.47 -2.09 -1.81
CA LYS A 29 -10.25 -1.24 -0.91
C LYS A 29 -11.73 -1.18 -1.33
N ARG A 30 -12.00 -0.98 -2.61
CA ARG A 30 -13.39 -0.96 -3.15
C ARG A 30 -14.10 -2.30 -2.99
N ALA A 31 -13.37 -3.40 -3.06
CA ALA A 31 -13.86 -4.74 -2.82
C ALA A 31 -13.99 -5.09 -1.32
N GLY A 32 -13.71 -4.14 -0.41
CA GLY A 32 -13.90 -4.34 1.02
C GLY A 32 -12.73 -5.06 1.71
N LEU A 33 -11.50 -4.98 1.17
CA LEU A 33 -10.31 -5.42 1.91
C LEU A 33 -10.29 -4.70 3.28
N PRO A 34 -10.30 -5.43 4.40
CA PRO A 34 -10.33 -4.80 5.71
C PRO A 34 -9.00 -4.09 5.95
N TRP A 35 -9.11 -2.87 6.47
CA TRP A 35 -7.96 -2.13 6.93
C TRP A 35 -8.40 -1.20 8.05
N HIS A 36 -7.64 -1.21 9.14
CA HIS A 36 -7.74 -0.20 10.17
C HIS A 36 -6.42 0.57 10.21
N ALA A 37 -6.50 1.90 10.24
CA ALA A 37 -5.33 2.75 10.21
C ALA A 37 -4.47 2.57 11.47
N HIS A 38 -3.19 2.24 11.28
CA HIS A 38 -2.23 2.10 12.37
C HIS A 38 -0.81 2.45 11.89
N VAL A 39 0.07 2.68 12.87
CA VAL A 39 1.49 2.96 12.62
C VAL A 39 2.14 1.77 11.92
N GLY A 40 2.98 2.03 10.92
CA GLY A 40 3.65 0.99 10.12
C GLY A 40 2.94 0.64 8.81
N CYS A 41 1.82 1.28 8.48
CA CYS A 41 1.16 1.13 7.19
C CYS A 41 1.75 2.07 6.13
N PHE A 42 1.92 1.56 4.91
CA PHE A 42 2.01 2.41 3.72
C PHE A 42 0.61 2.74 3.22
N VAL A 43 0.39 3.99 2.82
CA VAL A 43 -0.89 4.47 2.32
C VAL A 43 -0.69 5.35 1.09
N TRP A 44 -1.60 5.27 0.14
CA TRP A 44 -1.62 6.10 -1.05
C TRP A 44 -2.71 7.16 -0.93
N ASP A 45 -2.39 8.42 -1.28
CA ASP A 45 -3.32 9.54 -1.34
C ASP A 45 -3.64 9.90 -2.82
N PRO A 46 -4.57 9.18 -3.47
CA PRO A 46 -4.90 9.42 -4.88
C PRO A 46 -5.56 10.78 -5.11
N ASP A 47 -6.37 11.24 -4.15
CA ASP A 47 -7.27 12.39 -4.28
C ASP A 47 -6.69 13.67 -3.66
N ARG A 48 -5.42 13.63 -3.25
CA ARG A 48 -4.70 14.78 -2.71
C ARG A 48 -5.30 15.33 -1.41
N ALA A 49 -5.88 14.46 -0.59
CA ALA A 49 -6.51 14.84 0.67
C ALA A 49 -5.49 15.38 1.69
N LEU A 50 -4.24 14.91 1.64
CA LEU A 50 -3.18 15.43 2.50
C LEU A 50 -2.61 16.74 1.90
N PRO A 51 -2.47 17.80 2.70
CA PRO A 51 -1.95 19.09 2.22
C PRO A 51 -0.42 19.09 2.03
N VAL A 52 0.27 18.08 2.53
CA VAL A 52 1.74 17.94 2.47
C VAL A 52 2.14 17.04 1.32
N GLU A 53 3.23 17.34 0.63
CA GLU A 53 3.81 16.43 -0.36
C GLU A 53 4.48 15.24 0.32
N SER A 54 4.55 14.11 -0.39
CA SER A 54 5.19 12.91 0.12
C SER A 54 6.68 12.87 -0.21
N PRO A 55 7.54 12.36 0.70
CA PRO A 55 8.92 12.00 0.34
C PRO A 55 8.99 10.76 -0.58
N PHE A 56 7.94 9.95 -0.69
CA PHE A 56 7.87 8.83 -1.62
C PHE A 56 7.16 9.23 -2.92
N PRO A 57 7.45 8.55 -4.04
CA PRO A 57 6.71 8.72 -5.28
C PRO A 57 5.20 8.52 -5.12
N HIS A 58 4.44 9.04 -6.09
CA HIS A 58 2.99 8.82 -6.23
C HIS A 58 2.12 9.28 -5.04
N ARG A 59 2.62 10.15 -4.16
CA ARG A 59 1.93 10.54 -2.91
C ARG A 59 1.63 9.35 -2.00
N ILE A 60 2.62 8.46 -1.89
CA ILE A 60 2.58 7.34 -0.95
C ILE A 60 3.15 7.81 0.39
N TYR A 61 2.52 7.57 1.51
CA TYR A 61 3.03 7.95 2.82
C TYR A 61 3.24 6.71 3.67
N PHE A 62 4.19 6.79 4.61
CA PHE A 62 4.33 5.80 5.66
C PHE A 62 3.77 6.39 6.96
N ILE A 63 2.83 5.70 7.61
CA ILE A 63 2.23 6.16 8.85
C ILE A 63 3.24 5.94 10.00
N LEU A 64 4.06 6.94 10.27
CA LEU A 64 4.95 6.98 11.44
C LEU A 64 4.25 7.45 12.71
N ASN A 65 3.27 8.35 12.55
CA ASN A 65 2.51 8.92 13.66
C ASN A 65 1.06 9.10 13.21
N LEU A 66 0.19 8.19 13.62
CA LEU A 66 -1.23 8.22 13.26
C LEU A 66 -1.91 9.52 13.71
N GLY A 67 -1.55 10.05 14.89
CA GLY A 67 -2.09 11.30 15.40
C GLY A 67 -1.78 12.51 14.52
N HIS A 68 -0.67 12.50 13.79
CA HIS A 68 -0.36 13.54 12.81
C HIS A 68 -1.30 13.47 11.59
N PHE A 69 -1.57 12.28 11.07
CA PHE A 69 -2.53 12.11 9.97
C PHE A 69 -3.95 12.50 10.41
N VAL A 70 -4.35 12.12 11.63
CA VAL A 70 -5.64 12.52 12.21
C VAL A 70 -5.74 14.04 12.35
N LYS A 71 -4.68 14.74 12.76
CA LYS A 71 -4.68 16.22 12.78
C LYS A 71 -4.87 16.85 11.40
N LEU A 72 -4.37 16.20 10.34
CA LEU A 72 -4.50 16.68 8.97
C LEU A 72 -5.86 16.37 8.34
N LEU A 73 -6.47 15.24 8.68
CA LEU A 73 -7.71 14.74 8.07
C LEU A 73 -8.94 14.80 9.00
N GLY A 74 -8.78 15.23 10.24
CA GLY A 74 -9.83 15.38 11.25
C GLY A 74 -9.95 14.17 12.17
N ASP A 75 -10.23 12.99 11.61
CA ASP A 75 -10.47 11.75 12.34
C ASP A 75 -9.95 10.50 11.57
N VAL A 76 -10.01 9.35 12.23
CA VAL A 76 -9.55 8.06 11.67
C VAL A 76 -10.47 7.60 10.54
N ASP A 77 -11.78 7.79 10.66
CA ASP A 77 -12.74 7.37 9.63
C ASP A 77 -12.51 8.11 8.31
N THR A 78 -12.23 9.41 8.37
CA THR A 78 -11.92 10.25 7.22
C THR A 78 -10.57 9.87 6.62
N LEU A 79 -9.58 9.50 7.45
CA LEU A 79 -8.30 8.96 6.99
C LEU A 79 -8.51 7.66 6.22
N GLU A 80 -9.20 6.69 6.79
CA GLU A 80 -9.45 5.38 6.16
C GLU A 80 -10.28 5.51 4.88
N ARG A 81 -11.23 6.45 4.84
CA ARG A 81 -12.00 6.79 3.64
C ARG A 81 -11.16 7.46 2.56
N SER A 82 -10.30 8.41 2.92
CA SER A 82 -9.55 9.21 1.95
C SER A 82 -8.31 8.49 1.41
N LEU A 83 -7.64 7.69 2.25
CA LEU A 83 -6.39 7.03 1.92
C LEU A 83 -6.58 5.56 1.55
N VAL A 84 -5.72 5.04 0.69
CA VAL A 84 -5.74 3.64 0.26
C VAL A 84 -4.58 2.91 0.93
N TRP A 85 -4.86 1.86 1.70
CA TRP A 85 -3.79 1.02 2.25
C TRP A 85 -3.00 0.32 1.15
N LEU A 86 -1.67 0.38 1.25
CA LEU A 86 -0.73 -0.39 0.42
C LEU A 86 -0.09 -1.48 1.29
N PRO A 87 -0.74 -2.64 1.47
CA PRO A 87 -0.13 -3.72 2.23
C PRO A 87 1.18 -4.18 1.58
N THR A 88 2.24 -4.34 2.38
CA THR A 88 3.46 -4.98 1.89
C THR A 88 3.18 -6.41 1.46
N TRP A 89 4.10 -7.01 0.69
CA TRP A 89 4.00 -8.41 0.31
C TRP A 89 3.77 -9.34 1.52
N TYR A 90 4.48 -9.11 2.62
CA TYR A 90 4.28 -9.88 3.84
C TYR A 90 2.85 -9.73 4.39
N GLN A 91 2.36 -8.49 4.50
CA GLN A 91 1.03 -8.20 5.04
C GLN A 91 -0.09 -8.82 4.19
N ILE A 92 -0.05 -8.65 2.85
CA ILE A 92 -1.09 -9.21 1.99
C ILE A 92 -1.02 -10.73 1.92
N ARG A 93 0.18 -11.33 2.04
CA ARG A 93 0.35 -12.79 2.07
C ARG A 93 -0.22 -13.40 3.34
N THR A 94 0.05 -12.79 4.49
CA THR A 94 -0.54 -13.21 5.76
C THR A 94 -2.07 -13.15 5.69
N LEU A 95 -2.62 -12.04 5.19
CA LEU A 95 -4.07 -11.88 5.02
C LEU A 95 -4.65 -12.93 4.06
N ALA A 96 -3.97 -13.22 2.95
CA ALA A 96 -4.37 -14.25 1.99
C ALA A 96 -4.44 -15.63 2.66
N GLN A 97 -3.40 -16.00 3.42
CA GLN A 97 -3.32 -17.29 4.13
C GLN A 97 -4.43 -17.42 5.18
N GLU A 98 -4.68 -16.39 5.98
CA GLU A 98 -5.74 -16.37 7.00
C GLU A 98 -7.15 -16.55 6.39
N ARG A 99 -7.32 -16.15 5.12
CA ARG A 99 -8.59 -16.24 4.38
C ARG A 99 -8.68 -17.46 3.47
N GLY A 100 -7.68 -18.33 3.47
CA GLY A 100 -7.64 -19.49 2.58
C GLY A 100 -7.52 -19.14 1.09
N VAL A 101 -7.03 -17.94 0.77
CA VAL A 101 -6.71 -17.54 -0.60
C VAL A 101 -5.41 -18.24 -1.01
N PRO A 102 -5.38 -19.00 -2.11
CA PRO A 102 -4.15 -19.60 -2.61
C PRO A 102 -3.11 -18.52 -2.92
N VAL A 103 -1.92 -18.65 -2.32
CA VAL A 103 -0.79 -17.76 -2.59
C VAL A 103 -0.15 -18.19 -3.91
N PRO A 104 -0.03 -17.27 -4.91
CA PRO A 104 0.65 -17.58 -6.17
C PRO A 104 2.11 -17.99 -5.96
N GLN A 105 2.71 -18.67 -6.94
CA GLN A 105 4.14 -18.94 -6.92
C GLN A 105 4.92 -17.63 -6.99
N GLU A 106 5.96 -17.52 -6.16
CA GLU A 106 6.88 -16.39 -6.14
C GLU A 106 7.79 -16.44 -7.38
N HIS A 107 8.08 -15.27 -7.94
CA HIS A 107 9.01 -15.06 -9.05
C HIS A 107 10.22 -14.26 -8.55
N SER A 108 11.28 -14.15 -9.34
CA SER A 108 12.41 -13.27 -9.01
C SER A 108 12.10 -11.76 -9.20
N ASN A 109 10.83 -11.37 -9.30
CA ASN A 109 10.40 -9.99 -9.50
C ASN A 109 9.36 -9.57 -8.43
N PRO A 110 9.77 -8.73 -7.45
CA PRO A 110 8.92 -8.33 -6.33
C PRO A 110 7.62 -7.61 -6.73
N GLU A 111 7.62 -6.85 -7.84
CA GLU A 111 6.42 -6.17 -8.32
C GLU A 111 5.41 -7.18 -8.86
N THR A 112 5.86 -8.13 -9.67
CA THR A 112 5.02 -9.20 -10.21
C THR A 112 4.38 -10.01 -9.09
N ASP A 113 5.16 -10.39 -8.07
CA ASP A 113 4.66 -11.19 -6.96
C ASP A 113 3.62 -10.45 -6.12
N LEU A 114 3.89 -9.19 -5.80
CA LEU A 114 2.93 -8.37 -5.07
C LEU A 114 1.64 -8.18 -5.88
N ARG A 115 1.77 -7.93 -7.18
CA ARG A 115 0.64 -7.74 -8.10
C ARG A 115 -0.23 -8.98 -8.20
N ASP A 116 0.38 -10.15 -8.35
CA ASP A 116 -0.34 -11.40 -8.53
C ASP A 116 -1.05 -11.81 -7.24
N LEU A 117 -0.43 -11.55 -6.10
CA LEU A 117 -1.05 -11.74 -4.79
C LEU A 117 -2.22 -10.78 -4.55
N TYR A 118 -2.09 -9.51 -4.93
CA TYR A 118 -3.20 -8.56 -4.89
C TYR A 118 -4.37 -9.02 -5.75
N LYS A 119 -4.11 -9.52 -6.96
CA LYS A 119 -5.15 -10.05 -7.85
C LYS A 119 -5.84 -11.29 -7.27
N ALA A 120 -5.08 -12.19 -6.65
CA ALA A 120 -5.65 -13.37 -6.00
C ALA A 120 -6.62 -12.98 -4.87
N VAL A 121 -6.21 -12.05 -4.00
CA VAL A 121 -7.06 -11.54 -2.91
C VAL A 121 -8.27 -10.78 -3.47
N LEU A 122 -8.08 -9.96 -4.50
CA LEU A 122 -9.18 -9.22 -5.14
C LEU A 122 -10.23 -10.18 -5.72
N THR A 123 -9.79 -11.24 -6.39
CA THR A 123 -10.68 -12.26 -6.96
C THR A 123 -11.51 -12.93 -5.87
N HIS A 124 -10.89 -13.26 -4.73
CA HIS A 124 -11.57 -13.84 -3.58
C HIS A 124 -12.56 -12.86 -2.91
N LEU A 125 -12.25 -11.56 -2.86
CA LEU A 125 -13.18 -10.56 -2.33
C LEU A 125 -14.41 -10.33 -3.21
N GLN A 126 -14.33 -10.69 -4.49
CA GLN A 126 -15.40 -10.49 -5.48
C GLN A 126 -16.25 -11.74 -5.73
N SER A 127 -15.87 -12.90 -5.19
CA SER A 127 -16.61 -14.17 -5.26
C SER A 127 -17.64 -14.28 -4.14
#